data_AF-A0A4S4K683-F1
#
_entry.id   AF-A0A4S4K683-F1
#
_cell.length_a   1.000
_cell.length_b   1.000
_cell.length_c   1.000
_cell.angle_alpha   90.00
_cell.angle_beta   90.00
_cell.angle_gamma   90.00
#
_symmetry.space_group_name_H-M   'P 1'
#
loop_
_entity.id
_entity.type
_entity.pdbx_description
1 polymer ?
#
loop_
_entity_poly.entity_id
_entity_poly.type
_entity_poly.pdbx_seq_one_letter_code
_entity_poly.pdbx_strand_id
1 'polypeptide(L)'
;MSESSSADLLSFTKLGESNYPTWEYDMHAALQVKKLWRLTSGNESKPSSPPEKVELWEEKAEQAAGLIYQKLEHGMQILVQKYMDDPIKMWGELEKMQHQDNPASRFIAYDQFFSITKKEDESLTALTARVEDALHKMHNSRNSALTLKDFEDELAAVALVRALPMEYSSFRSALLLLTNFDFKTVKDAFLQEQKNRQPRAADSALALSSALKVSSPAKPSSQSIVCEFCDIKGHTEAQCFKRRDARESILKQRKEKREKGKERANAAQQETSASASASVQSAEFAGNASTHDYTNPHSPLLSDAGSDWIVDTGA
;
A
#
# COMPACT_ATOMS: atom_id res chain seq x y z
N MET A 1 -29.75 53.78 -25.19
CA MET A 1 -28.37 53.30 -25.02
C MET A 1 -28.28 52.81 -23.60
N SER A 2 -28.29 51.49 -23.43
CA SER A 2 -28.30 50.90 -22.09
C SER A 2 -26.86 50.83 -21.60
N GLU A 3 -26.52 51.66 -20.62
CA GLU A 3 -25.36 51.45 -19.75
C GLU A 3 -25.59 50.14 -19.00
N SER A 4 -25.20 49.03 -19.61
CA SER A 4 -25.03 47.77 -18.91
C SER A 4 -23.92 48.00 -17.90
N SER A 5 -24.31 48.03 -16.63
CA SER A 5 -23.44 48.24 -15.48
C SER A 5 -22.12 47.46 -15.63
N SER A 6 -21.00 48.18 -15.52
CA SER A 6 -19.63 47.62 -15.42
C SER A 6 -19.49 46.55 -14.32
N ALA A 7 -20.46 46.45 -13.40
CA ALA A 7 -20.50 45.44 -12.36
C ALA A 7 -20.73 44.00 -12.86
N ASP A 8 -21.43 43.80 -13.99
CA ASP A 8 -21.73 42.44 -14.49
C ASP A 8 -20.55 41.79 -15.21
N LEU A 9 -19.60 42.58 -15.73
CA LEU A 9 -18.46 42.08 -16.51
C LEU A 9 -17.41 41.32 -15.69
N LEU A 10 -17.48 41.38 -14.35
CA LEU A 10 -16.50 40.79 -13.44
C LEU A 10 -17.14 39.83 -12.43
N SER A 11 -18.34 39.33 -12.72
CA SER A 11 -19.04 38.35 -11.89
C SER A 11 -18.53 36.93 -12.18
N PHE A 12 -17.67 36.41 -11.31
CA PHE A 12 -17.24 35.02 -11.31
C PHE A 12 -17.19 34.47 -9.88
N THR A 13 -17.13 33.15 -9.77
CA THR A 13 -17.15 32.41 -8.50
C THR A 13 -16.01 32.86 -7.59
N LYS A 14 -16.29 33.09 -6.31
CA LYS A 14 -15.27 33.44 -5.33
C LYS A 14 -14.30 32.28 -5.10
N LEU A 15 -13.07 32.57 -4.69
CA LEU A 15 -12.10 31.55 -4.32
C LEU A 15 -12.52 30.85 -3.04
N GLY A 16 -12.78 29.55 -3.15
CA GLY A 16 -12.90 28.61 -2.05
C GLY A 16 -11.74 27.62 -2.05
N GLU A 17 -11.92 26.47 -1.40
CA GLU A 17 -10.84 25.50 -1.16
C GLU A 17 -10.47 24.65 -2.39
N SER A 18 -11.31 24.61 -3.44
CA SER A 18 -11.18 23.62 -4.52
C SER A 18 -11.22 24.18 -5.95
N ASN A 19 -11.39 25.51 -6.10
CA ASN A 19 -11.59 26.14 -7.41
C ASN A 19 -10.47 27.13 -7.80
N TYR A 20 -9.31 27.07 -7.14
CA TYR A 20 -8.18 27.96 -7.44
C TYR A 20 -7.82 28.02 -8.93
N PRO A 21 -7.66 26.90 -9.68
CA PRO A 21 -7.24 26.99 -11.08
C PRO A 21 -8.19 27.80 -11.95
N THR A 22 -9.51 27.64 -11.78
CA THR A 22 -10.50 28.44 -12.51
C THR A 22 -10.53 29.88 -12.03
N TRP A 23 -10.51 30.08 -10.71
CA TRP A 23 -10.52 31.41 -10.09
C TRP A 23 -9.29 32.23 -10.48
N GLU A 24 -8.12 31.61 -10.61
CA GLU A 24 -6.87 32.27 -10.97
C GLU A 24 -7.01 32.94 -12.34
N TYR A 25 -7.49 32.22 -13.35
CA TYR A 25 -7.72 32.78 -14.68
C TYR A 25 -8.76 33.90 -14.68
N ASP A 26 -9.88 33.70 -13.99
CA ASP A 26 -10.95 34.70 -13.93
C ASP A 26 -10.50 35.98 -13.20
N MET A 27 -9.78 35.83 -12.09
CA MET A 27 -9.24 36.93 -11.30
C MET A 27 -8.11 37.64 -12.04
N HIS A 28 -7.25 36.91 -12.73
CA HIS A 28 -6.21 37.45 -13.59
C HIS A 28 -6.82 38.32 -14.70
N ALA A 29 -7.83 37.80 -15.40
CA ALA A 29 -8.57 38.55 -16.41
C ALA A 29 -9.23 39.81 -15.81
N ALA A 30 -9.82 39.70 -14.61
CA ALA A 30 -10.42 40.83 -13.92
C ALA A 30 -9.41 41.94 -13.59
N LEU A 31 -8.21 41.57 -13.13
CA LEU A 31 -7.11 42.49 -12.88
C LEU A 31 -6.57 43.10 -14.18
N GLN A 32 -6.52 42.34 -15.28
CA GLN A 32 -6.09 42.85 -16.58
C GLN A 32 -7.06 43.90 -17.14
N VAL A 33 -8.38 43.66 -17.06
CA VAL A 33 -9.41 44.62 -17.49
C VAL A 33 -9.24 45.96 -16.76
N LYS A 34 -8.86 45.93 -15.48
CA LYS A 34 -8.58 47.13 -14.68
C LYS A 34 -7.15 47.65 -14.77
N LYS A 35 -6.28 47.02 -15.59
CA LYS A 35 -4.85 47.36 -15.75
C LYS A 35 -4.04 47.25 -14.45
N LEU A 36 -4.43 46.35 -13.56
CA LEU A 36 -3.81 46.12 -12.24
C LEU A 36 -2.85 44.92 -12.24
N TRP A 37 -2.97 44.00 -13.20
CA TRP A 37 -2.21 42.74 -13.21
C TRP A 37 -0.69 42.92 -13.14
N ARG A 38 -0.12 43.87 -13.89
CA ARG A 38 1.35 44.09 -13.90
C ARG A 38 1.91 44.44 -12.52
N LEU A 39 1.13 45.17 -11.74
CA LEU A 39 1.46 45.51 -10.35
C LEU A 39 1.31 44.27 -9.47
N THR A 40 0.16 43.60 -9.52
CA THR A 40 -0.12 42.42 -8.68
C THR A 40 0.88 41.29 -8.89
N SER A 41 1.33 41.08 -10.13
CA SER A 41 2.30 40.06 -10.48
C SER A 41 3.75 40.45 -10.13
N GLY A 42 3.99 41.62 -9.54
CA GLY A 42 5.32 42.13 -9.19
C GLY A 42 6.17 42.61 -10.38
N ASN A 43 5.61 42.68 -11.59
CA ASN A 43 6.31 43.15 -12.79
C ASN A 43 6.45 44.69 -12.82
N GLU A 44 5.63 45.40 -12.05
CA GLU A 44 5.71 46.85 -11.84
C GLU A 44 6.15 47.14 -10.40
N SER A 45 7.43 47.46 -10.23
CA SER A 45 8.00 47.83 -8.93
C SER A 45 7.52 49.21 -8.47
N LYS A 46 7.32 49.36 -7.15
CA LYS A 46 6.99 50.65 -6.53
C LYS A 46 8.01 51.73 -6.93
N PRO A 47 7.58 52.83 -7.56
CA PRO A 47 8.46 53.95 -7.89
C PRO A 47 9.04 54.60 -6.63
N SER A 48 10.24 55.21 -6.73
CA SER A 48 10.82 56.01 -5.62
C SER A 48 10.59 57.51 -5.80
N SER A 49 10.33 57.98 -7.03
CA SER A 49 10.10 59.38 -7.37
C SER A 49 9.52 59.51 -8.79
N PRO A 50 8.86 60.63 -9.12
CA PRO A 50 8.35 61.67 -8.21
C PRO A 50 7.21 61.15 -7.31
N PRO A 51 6.87 61.83 -6.20
CA PRO A 51 5.82 61.41 -5.26
C PRO A 51 4.48 61.07 -5.92
N GLU A 52 4.07 61.83 -6.93
CA GLU A 52 2.84 61.59 -7.69
C GLU A 52 2.76 60.18 -8.30
N LYS A 53 3.90 59.64 -8.78
CA LYS A 53 3.93 58.26 -9.32
C LYS A 53 3.88 57.22 -8.20
N VAL A 54 4.33 57.56 -7.00
CA VAL A 54 4.25 56.68 -5.82
C VAL A 54 2.79 56.60 -5.37
N GLU A 55 2.12 57.73 -5.22
CA GLU A 55 0.69 57.79 -4.86
C GLU A 55 -0.18 57.03 -5.88
N LEU A 56 0.02 57.26 -7.18
CA LEU A 56 -0.71 56.52 -8.23
C LEU A 56 -0.45 55.01 -8.21
N TRP A 57 0.75 54.58 -7.78
CA TRP A 57 1.05 53.16 -7.63
C TRP A 57 0.36 52.59 -6.39
N GLU A 58 0.36 53.34 -5.28
CA GLU A 58 -0.31 52.96 -4.02
C GLU A 58 -1.83 52.85 -4.21
N GLU A 59 -2.47 53.81 -4.89
CA GLU A 59 -3.90 53.75 -5.23
C GLU A 59 -4.25 52.50 -6.05
N LYS A 60 -3.42 52.14 -7.04
CA LYS A 60 -3.60 50.90 -7.81
C LYS A 60 -3.38 49.66 -6.95
N ALA A 61 -2.42 49.70 -6.03
CA ALA A 61 -2.14 48.60 -5.14
C ALA A 61 -3.33 48.33 -4.20
N GLU A 62 -3.89 49.38 -3.60
CA GLU A 62 -5.10 49.32 -2.77
C GLU A 62 -6.30 48.80 -3.58
N GLN A 63 -6.48 49.30 -4.82
CA GLN A 63 -7.56 48.84 -5.70
C GLN A 63 -7.42 47.35 -6.05
N ALA A 64 -6.19 46.89 -6.31
CA ALA A 64 -5.92 45.49 -6.59
C ALA A 64 -6.17 44.61 -5.36
N ALA A 65 -5.70 45.02 -4.20
CA ALA A 65 -5.89 44.30 -2.95
C ALA A 65 -7.38 44.18 -2.57
N GLY A 66 -8.13 45.28 -2.67
CA GLY A 66 -9.57 45.30 -2.45
C GLY A 66 -10.33 44.38 -3.42
N LEU A 67 -9.96 44.39 -4.71
CA LEU A 67 -10.58 43.52 -5.70
C LEU A 67 -10.30 42.04 -5.42
N ILE A 68 -9.05 41.68 -5.12
CA ILE A 68 -8.66 40.30 -4.76
C ILE A 68 -9.48 39.88 -3.56
N TYR A 69 -9.46 40.65 -2.47
CA TYR A 69 -10.15 40.30 -1.21
C TYR A 69 -11.66 40.09 -1.38
N GLN A 70 -12.31 40.91 -2.20
CA GLN A 70 -13.75 40.79 -2.46
C GLN A 70 -14.10 39.49 -3.21
N LYS A 71 -13.15 38.95 -3.98
CA LYS A 71 -13.27 37.72 -4.75
C LYS A 71 -12.83 36.47 -3.99
N LEU A 72 -12.59 36.59 -2.69
CA LEU A 72 -12.31 35.46 -1.80
C LEU A 72 -13.53 35.11 -0.95
N GLU A 73 -13.71 33.82 -0.67
CA GLU A 73 -14.56 33.36 0.43
C GLU A 73 -13.91 33.64 1.78
N HIS A 74 -14.71 33.62 2.84
CA HIS A 74 -14.26 34.01 4.19
C HIS A 74 -13.05 33.20 4.67
N GLY A 75 -12.99 31.89 4.39
CA GLY A 75 -11.84 31.05 4.75
C GLY A 75 -10.54 31.53 4.11
N MET A 76 -10.58 31.95 2.84
CA MET A 76 -9.41 32.44 2.11
C MET A 76 -9.05 33.88 2.52
N GLN A 77 -10.04 34.69 2.88
CA GLN A 77 -9.82 36.06 3.37
C GLN A 77 -8.94 36.11 4.62
N ILE A 78 -9.10 35.14 5.52
CA ILE A 78 -8.30 35.05 6.77
C ILE A 78 -6.81 34.90 6.44
N LEU A 79 -6.45 34.15 5.40
CA LEU A 79 -5.06 33.91 5.01
C LEU A 79 -4.33 35.19 4.59
N VAL A 80 -5.04 36.05 3.85
CA VAL A 80 -4.46 37.26 3.24
C VAL A 80 -4.73 38.54 4.04
N GLN A 81 -5.51 38.47 5.12
CA GLN A 81 -5.95 39.65 5.88
C GLN A 81 -4.78 40.52 6.39
N LYS A 82 -3.65 39.90 6.76
CA LYS A 82 -2.43 40.62 7.19
C LYS A 82 -1.71 41.36 6.05
N TYR A 83 -2.12 41.16 4.80
CA TYR A 83 -1.52 41.71 3.59
C TYR A 83 -2.49 42.61 2.82
N MET A 84 -3.53 43.17 3.47
CA MET A 84 -4.53 44.01 2.78
C MET A 84 -3.94 45.23 2.05
N ASP A 85 -2.73 45.66 2.41
CA ASP A 85 -2.03 46.79 1.78
C ASP A 85 -1.02 46.36 0.70
N ASP A 86 -0.86 45.05 0.46
CA ASP A 86 0.16 44.49 -0.42
C ASP A 86 -0.44 43.38 -1.33
N PRO A 87 -0.99 43.75 -2.50
CA PRO A 87 -1.62 42.79 -3.40
C PRO A 87 -0.64 41.75 -3.94
N ILE A 88 0.67 42.06 -3.98
CA ILE A 88 1.71 41.12 -4.44
C ILE A 88 1.86 40.01 -3.41
N LYS A 89 1.95 40.36 -2.13
CA LYS A 89 1.97 39.36 -1.04
C LYS A 89 0.66 38.60 -0.94
N MET A 90 -0.50 39.25 -1.14
CA MET A 90 -1.78 38.54 -1.17
C MET A 90 -1.79 37.48 -2.27
N TRP A 91 -1.43 37.85 -3.50
CA TRP A 91 -1.39 36.92 -4.63
C TRP A 91 -0.44 35.75 -4.37
N GLY A 92 0.79 36.07 -3.94
CA GLY A 92 1.80 35.05 -3.65
C GLY A 92 1.41 34.10 -2.50
N GLU A 93 0.67 34.56 -1.49
CA GLU A 93 0.20 33.68 -0.41
C GLU A 93 -0.92 32.73 -0.88
N LEU A 94 -1.83 33.22 -1.73
CA LEU A 94 -2.87 32.40 -2.36
C LEU A 94 -2.26 31.36 -3.32
N GLU A 95 -1.27 31.78 -4.11
CA GLU A 95 -0.51 30.91 -5.01
C GLU A 95 0.25 29.82 -4.24
N LYS A 96 0.96 30.17 -3.15
CA LYS A 96 1.63 29.17 -2.29
C LYS A 96 0.69 28.13 -1.71
N MET A 97 -0.53 28.52 -1.35
CA MET A 97 -1.52 27.57 -0.83
C MET A 97 -1.87 26.52 -1.89
N GLN A 98 -2.03 26.93 -3.14
CA GLN A 98 -2.31 26.01 -4.24
C GLN A 98 -1.10 25.14 -4.59
N HIS A 99 0.10 25.72 -4.60
CA HIS A 99 1.35 25.01 -4.88
C HIS A 99 1.95 24.34 -3.65
N GLN A 100 1.16 24.09 -2.60
CA GLN A 100 1.58 23.10 -1.61
C GLN A 100 1.71 21.77 -2.33
N ASP A 101 2.96 21.33 -2.46
CA ASP A 101 3.31 20.05 -3.03
C ASP A 101 2.71 18.96 -2.15
N ASN A 102 1.46 18.59 -2.43
CA ASN A 102 0.73 17.60 -1.68
C ASN A 102 0.68 16.30 -2.50
N PRO A 103 1.44 15.27 -2.10
CA PRO A 103 1.44 14.02 -2.83
C PRO A 103 0.07 13.33 -2.86
N ALA A 104 -0.78 13.56 -1.86
CA ALA A 104 -2.16 13.09 -1.86
C ALA A 104 -2.98 13.73 -2.99
N SER A 105 -2.85 15.04 -3.19
CA SER A 105 -3.55 15.76 -4.26
C SER A 105 -3.10 15.27 -5.64
N ARG A 106 -1.79 15.03 -5.83
CA ARG A 106 -1.26 14.44 -7.07
C ARG A 106 -1.79 13.04 -7.30
N PHE A 107 -1.76 12.19 -6.27
CA PHE A 107 -2.33 10.85 -6.34
C PHE A 107 -3.80 10.89 -6.74
N ILE A 108 -4.62 11.75 -6.13
CA ILE A 108 -6.04 11.91 -6.47
C ILE A 108 -6.21 12.33 -7.93
N ALA A 109 -5.40 13.27 -8.44
CA ALA A 109 -5.46 13.69 -9.83
C ALA A 109 -5.11 12.53 -10.80
N TYR A 110 -4.06 11.75 -10.51
CA TYR A 110 -3.70 10.57 -11.29
C TYR A 110 -4.79 9.50 -11.23
N ASP A 111 -5.31 9.21 -10.03
CA ASP A 111 -6.34 8.20 -9.79
C ASP A 111 -7.62 8.55 -10.55
N GLN A 112 -8.05 9.81 -10.52
CA GLN A 112 -9.20 10.30 -11.30
C GLN A 112 -8.95 10.15 -12.80
N PHE A 113 -7.78 10.58 -13.29
CA PHE A 113 -7.43 10.49 -14.71
C PHE A 113 -7.49 9.05 -15.23
N PHE A 114 -6.85 8.10 -14.54
CA PHE A 114 -6.83 6.69 -14.95
C PHE A 114 -8.15 5.96 -14.68
N SER A 115 -9.07 6.55 -13.93
CA SER A 115 -10.41 5.98 -13.69
C SER A 115 -11.47 6.48 -14.66
N ILE A 116 -11.12 7.40 -15.57
CA ILE A 116 -12.05 7.88 -16.59
C ILE A 116 -12.44 6.73 -17.51
N THR A 117 -13.75 6.46 -17.53
CA THR A 117 -14.41 5.55 -18.46
C THR A 117 -15.56 6.28 -19.14
N LYS A 118 -15.92 5.84 -20.35
CA LYS A 118 -17.07 6.39 -21.08
C LYS A 118 -18.35 5.99 -20.36
N LYS A 119 -19.23 6.95 -20.10
CA LYS A 119 -20.58 6.67 -19.57
C LYS A 119 -21.51 6.22 -20.70
N GLU A 120 -22.60 5.51 -20.36
CA GLU A 120 -23.56 4.99 -21.36
C GLU A 120 -24.10 6.10 -22.28
N ASP A 121 -24.65 7.17 -21.69
CA ASP A 121 -25.31 8.28 -22.41
C ASP A 121 -24.36 9.41 -22.85
N GLU A 122 -23.05 9.21 -22.75
CA GLU A 122 -22.07 10.25 -23.04
C GLU A 122 -21.58 10.22 -24.49
N SER A 123 -21.42 11.39 -25.10
CA SER A 123 -20.80 11.53 -26.43
C SER A 123 -19.27 11.44 -26.35
N LEU A 124 -18.61 11.05 -27.45
CA LEU A 124 -17.15 11.00 -27.50
C LEU A 124 -16.52 12.38 -27.27
N THR A 125 -17.15 13.45 -27.75
CA THR A 125 -16.69 14.83 -27.50
C THR A 125 -16.74 15.20 -26.03
N ALA A 126 -17.80 14.83 -25.32
CA ALA A 126 -17.92 15.07 -23.88
C ALA A 126 -16.87 14.25 -23.09
N LEU A 127 -16.62 13.01 -23.50
CA LEU A 127 -15.54 12.19 -22.93
C LEU A 127 -14.17 12.85 -23.14
N THR A 128 -13.86 13.30 -24.36
CA THR A 128 -12.61 14.01 -24.68
C THR A 128 -12.44 15.23 -23.78
N ALA A 129 -13.48 16.05 -23.61
CA ALA A 129 -13.43 17.22 -22.73
C ALA A 129 -13.12 16.84 -21.27
N ARG A 130 -13.67 15.73 -20.76
CA ARG A 130 -13.33 15.24 -19.40
C ARG A 130 -11.89 14.76 -19.28
N VAL A 131 -11.38 14.09 -20.31
CA VAL A 131 -9.97 13.65 -20.36
C VAL A 131 -9.04 14.86 -20.39
N GLU A 132 -9.36 15.87 -21.20
CA GLU A 132 -8.58 17.12 -21.29
C GLU A 132 -8.61 17.89 -19.96
N ASP A 133 -9.76 18.01 -19.30
CA ASP A 133 -9.88 18.63 -17.97
C ASP A 133 -9.05 17.87 -16.91
N ALA A 134 -9.10 16.54 -16.92
CA ALA A 134 -8.29 15.72 -16.00
C ALA A 134 -6.78 15.81 -16.29
N LEU A 135 -6.37 15.90 -17.56
CA LEU A 135 -4.99 16.16 -17.93
C LEU A 135 -4.51 17.52 -17.40
N HIS A 136 -5.32 18.56 -17.54
CA HIS A 136 -4.99 19.88 -17.00
C HIS A 136 -4.85 19.84 -15.48
N LYS A 137 -5.77 19.19 -14.76
CA LYS A 137 -5.67 19.01 -13.30
C LYS A 137 -4.41 18.26 -12.88
N MET A 138 -4.07 17.19 -13.60
CA MET A 138 -2.85 16.43 -13.37
C MET A 138 -1.61 17.31 -13.57
N HIS A 139 -1.55 18.10 -14.64
CA HIS A 139 -0.43 19.03 -14.88
C HIS A 139 -0.34 20.10 -13.79
N ASN A 140 -1.45 20.72 -13.40
CA ASN A 140 -1.49 21.76 -12.39
C ASN A 140 -1.16 21.25 -10.99
N SER A 141 -1.37 19.95 -10.73
CA SER A 141 -0.99 19.32 -9.46
C SER A 141 0.52 19.06 -9.33
N ARG A 142 1.28 19.12 -10.44
CA ARG A 142 2.72 18.90 -10.43
C ARG A 142 3.45 20.19 -10.09
N ASN A 143 4.50 20.08 -9.28
CA ASN A 143 5.49 21.14 -9.14
C ASN A 143 6.32 21.24 -10.43
N SER A 144 6.55 22.45 -10.93
CA SER A 144 7.38 22.73 -12.12
C SER A 144 8.84 22.29 -11.95
N ALA A 145 9.27 21.96 -10.73
CA ALA A 145 10.60 21.44 -10.40
C ALA A 145 10.77 19.92 -10.60
N LEU A 146 9.70 19.15 -10.88
CA LEU A 146 9.78 17.69 -11.01
C LEU A 146 10.47 17.27 -12.32
N THR A 147 11.45 16.37 -12.21
CA THR A 147 12.10 15.77 -13.38
C THR A 147 11.23 14.68 -14.00
N LEU A 148 11.54 14.27 -15.24
CA LEU A 148 10.88 13.13 -15.88
C LEU A 148 10.99 11.85 -15.04
N LYS A 149 12.14 11.66 -14.36
CA LYS A 149 12.36 10.51 -13.49
C LYS A 149 11.46 10.55 -12.26
N ASP A 150 11.32 11.71 -11.63
CA ASP A 150 10.43 11.87 -10.46
C ASP A 150 8.98 11.56 -10.86
N PHE A 151 8.59 11.94 -12.07
CA PHE A 151 7.28 11.60 -12.62
C PHE A 151 7.09 10.09 -12.84
N GLU A 152 8.08 9.38 -13.39
CA GLU A 152 8.04 7.92 -13.55
C GLU A 152 7.97 7.20 -12.20
N ASP A 153 8.73 7.66 -11.21
CA ASP A 153 8.72 7.11 -9.84
C ASP A 153 7.36 7.32 -9.15
N GLU A 154 6.77 8.52 -9.28
CA GLU A 154 5.41 8.79 -8.79
C GLU A 154 4.36 7.90 -9.48
N LEU A 155 4.46 7.74 -10.80
CA LEU A 155 3.51 6.93 -11.56
C LEU A 155 3.58 5.44 -11.15
N ALA A 156 4.79 4.92 -10.90
CA ALA A 156 4.97 3.58 -10.38
C ALA A 156 4.38 3.41 -8.97
N ALA A 157 4.51 4.43 -8.10
CA ALA A 157 3.87 4.45 -6.79
C ALA A 157 2.33 4.47 -6.90
N VAL A 158 1.76 5.28 -7.79
CA VAL A 158 0.32 5.31 -8.07
C VAL A 158 -0.18 3.94 -8.52
N ALA A 159 0.56 3.28 -9.42
CA ALA A 159 0.20 1.95 -9.93
C ALA A 159 0.15 0.90 -8.79
N LEU A 160 1.11 0.92 -7.86
CA LEU A 160 1.08 0.06 -6.68
C LEU A 160 -0.17 0.29 -5.83
N VAL A 161 -0.48 1.55 -5.50
CA VAL A 161 -1.63 1.89 -4.66
C VAL A 161 -2.96 1.55 -5.33
N ARG A 162 -3.07 1.75 -6.66
CA ARG A 162 -4.27 1.39 -7.44
C ARG A 162 -4.47 -0.12 -7.58
N ALA A 163 -3.40 -0.92 -7.52
CA ALA A 163 -3.47 -2.37 -7.58
C ALA A 163 -4.01 -3.00 -6.27
N LEU A 164 -4.11 -2.24 -5.19
CA LEU A 164 -4.59 -2.74 -3.90
C LEU A 164 -6.13 -2.92 -3.89
N PRO A 165 -6.64 -4.09 -3.44
CA PRO A 165 -8.07 -4.29 -3.27
C PRO A 165 -8.61 -3.49 -2.07
N MET A 166 -9.94 -3.42 -1.97
CA MET A 166 -10.65 -2.63 -0.94
C MET A 166 -10.27 -2.99 0.51
N GLU A 167 -9.81 -4.22 0.75
CA GLU A 167 -9.32 -4.73 2.04
C GLU A 167 -8.09 -3.98 2.59
N TYR A 168 -7.42 -3.22 1.73
CA TYR A 168 -6.28 -2.38 2.08
C TYR A 168 -6.68 -0.89 2.17
N SER A 169 -7.97 -0.55 2.24
CA SER A 169 -8.44 0.84 2.29
C SER A 169 -7.75 1.68 3.38
N SER A 170 -7.61 1.16 4.61
CA SER A 170 -6.88 1.86 5.69
C SER A 170 -5.40 2.08 5.36
N PHE A 171 -4.76 1.10 4.72
CA PHE A 171 -3.37 1.22 4.29
C PHE A 171 -3.22 2.21 3.14
N ARG A 172 -4.13 2.20 2.15
CA ARG A 172 -4.20 3.19 1.08
C ARG A 172 -4.31 4.60 1.65
N SER A 173 -5.22 4.83 2.61
CA SER A 173 -5.33 6.13 3.28
C SER A 173 -4.05 6.54 4.01
N ALA A 174 -3.36 5.61 4.67
CA ALA A 174 -2.09 5.90 5.34
C ALA A 174 -0.97 6.28 4.35
N LEU A 175 -0.93 5.66 3.17
CA LEU A 175 0.05 5.99 2.12
C LEU A 175 -0.13 7.40 1.58
N LEU A 176 -1.36 7.92 1.55
CA LEU A 176 -1.63 9.30 1.12
C LEU A 176 -1.19 10.36 2.14
N LEU A 177 -0.84 9.95 3.36
CA LEU A 177 -0.32 10.85 4.39
C LEU A 177 1.21 10.92 4.39
N LEU A 178 1.88 10.19 3.48
CA LEU A 178 3.34 10.25 3.35
C LEU A 178 3.78 11.62 2.84
N THR A 179 4.86 12.13 3.42
CA THR A 179 5.46 13.40 3.00
C THR A 179 6.14 13.29 1.64
N ASN A 180 6.65 12.11 1.29
CA ASN A 180 7.23 11.79 -0.01
C ASN A 180 6.46 10.61 -0.62
N PHE A 181 6.05 10.75 -1.87
CA PHE A 181 5.29 9.73 -2.59
C PHE A 181 6.09 9.21 -3.80
N ASP A 182 7.29 8.71 -3.54
CA ASP A 182 8.14 8.07 -4.53
C ASP A 182 8.01 6.54 -4.46
N PHE A 183 8.37 5.88 -5.57
CA PHE A 183 8.27 4.43 -5.70
C PHE A 183 8.97 3.67 -4.57
N LYS A 184 10.16 4.14 -4.13
CA LYS A 184 10.94 3.49 -3.09
C LYS A 184 10.20 3.52 -1.75
N THR A 185 9.73 4.69 -1.33
CA THR A 185 9.01 4.85 -0.05
C THR A 185 7.73 4.02 -0.03
N VAL A 186 6.94 4.05 -1.11
CA VAL A 186 5.71 3.24 -1.20
C VAL A 186 6.02 1.75 -1.20
N LYS A 187 7.05 1.30 -1.93
CA LYS A 187 7.49 -0.10 -1.92
C LYS A 187 7.89 -0.57 -0.51
N ASP A 188 8.66 0.24 0.22
CA ASP A 188 9.09 -0.09 1.58
C ASP A 188 7.88 -0.20 2.53
N ALA A 189 6.90 0.71 2.39
CA ALA A 189 5.65 0.66 3.14
C ALA A 189 4.82 -0.61 2.83
N PHE A 190 4.77 -1.05 1.57
CA PHE A 190 4.11 -2.31 1.17
C PHE A 190 4.77 -3.52 1.83
N LEU A 191 6.10 -3.58 1.82
CA LEU A 191 6.84 -4.66 2.48
C LEU A 191 6.62 -4.67 4.00
N GLN A 192 6.46 -3.50 4.61
CA GLN A 192 6.13 -3.37 6.02
C GLN A 192 4.69 -3.83 6.31
N GLU A 193 3.71 -3.41 5.51
CA GLU A 193 2.32 -3.84 5.68
C GLU A 193 2.16 -5.34 5.50
N GLN A 194 2.87 -5.95 4.55
CA GLN A 194 2.89 -7.40 4.40
C GLN A 194 3.38 -8.10 5.67
N LYS A 195 4.47 -7.60 6.29
CA LYS A 195 4.97 -8.12 7.57
C LYS A 195 3.96 -7.93 8.70
N ASN A 196 3.26 -6.79 8.74
CA ASN A 196 2.26 -6.49 9.76
C ASN A 196 1.04 -7.42 9.68
N ARG A 197 0.64 -7.81 8.46
CA ARG A 197 -0.49 -8.73 8.22
C ARG A 197 -0.13 -10.20 8.36
N GLN A 198 1.15 -10.55 8.41
CA GLN A 198 1.51 -11.93 8.73
C GLN A 198 1.07 -12.24 10.17
N PRO A 199 0.42 -13.39 10.41
CA PRO A 199 0.13 -13.84 11.75
C PRO A 199 1.44 -13.85 12.55
N ARG A 200 1.52 -13.06 13.62
CA ARG A 200 2.64 -13.21 14.56
C ARG A 200 2.57 -14.65 15.05
N ALA A 201 3.61 -15.43 14.79
CA ALA A 201 3.70 -16.82 15.24
C ALA A 201 3.47 -16.96 16.77
N ALA A 202 3.67 -15.89 17.54
CA ALA A 202 3.37 -15.80 18.97
C ALA A 202 1.86 -15.82 19.30
N ASP A 203 0.99 -15.25 18.45
CA ASP A 203 -0.45 -15.19 18.71
C ASP A 203 -1.14 -16.52 18.40
N SER A 204 -0.57 -17.33 17.50
CA SER A 204 -1.04 -18.71 17.27
C SER A 204 -0.73 -19.64 18.46
N ALA A 205 0.38 -19.42 19.17
CA ALA A 205 0.72 -20.17 20.37
C ALA A 205 -0.14 -19.77 21.59
N LEU A 206 -0.53 -18.49 21.69
CA LEU A 206 -1.42 -17.98 22.75
C LEU A 206 -2.91 -18.26 22.48
N ALA A 207 -3.34 -18.28 21.21
CA ALA A 207 -4.68 -18.67 20.82
C ALA A 207 -4.91 -20.19 21.01
N LEU A 208 -3.93 -21.05 20.68
CA LEU A 208 -4.04 -22.48 20.98
C LEU A 208 -4.06 -22.78 22.49
N SER A 209 -3.31 -22.03 23.29
CA SER A 209 -3.28 -22.23 24.74
C SER A 209 -4.49 -21.63 25.47
N SER A 210 -5.17 -20.65 24.88
CA SER A 210 -6.43 -20.09 25.38
C SER A 210 -7.67 -20.89 24.94
N ALA A 211 -7.65 -21.49 23.73
CA ALA A 211 -8.69 -22.41 23.28
C ALA A 211 -8.73 -23.72 24.09
N LEU A 212 -7.61 -24.12 24.71
CA LEU A 212 -7.56 -25.28 25.61
C LEU A 212 -8.02 -24.97 27.05
N LYS A 213 -8.30 -23.71 27.40
CA LYS A 213 -8.77 -23.33 28.74
C LYS A 213 -10.24 -22.90 28.80
N VAL A 214 -10.93 -22.79 27.67
CA VAL A 214 -12.40 -22.62 27.61
C VAL A 214 -13.03 -23.84 26.95
N SER A 215 -12.90 -24.97 27.63
CA SER A 215 -13.87 -26.05 27.52
C SER A 215 -14.13 -26.55 28.93
N SER A 216 -14.89 -25.76 29.68
CA SER A 216 -15.77 -26.35 30.68
C SER A 216 -16.73 -27.26 29.92
N PRO A 217 -16.76 -28.58 30.17
CA PRO A 217 -17.76 -29.42 29.55
C PRO A 217 -19.12 -29.01 30.12
N ALA A 218 -19.99 -28.50 29.27
CA ALA A 218 -21.41 -28.51 29.55
C ALA A 218 -21.81 -29.96 29.88
N LYS A 219 -22.48 -30.14 31.02
CA LYS A 219 -22.99 -31.43 31.52
C LYS A 219 -23.58 -32.28 30.38
N PRO A 220 -23.05 -33.47 30.11
CA PRO A 220 -23.85 -34.51 29.48
C PRO A 220 -24.77 -35.11 30.54
N SER A 221 -26.04 -35.16 30.19
CA SER A 221 -27.06 -35.97 30.84
C SER A 221 -26.52 -37.39 31.11
N SER A 222 -26.85 -37.90 32.29
CA SER A 222 -26.39 -39.17 32.85
C SER A 222 -26.69 -40.36 31.93
N GLN A 223 -25.70 -40.83 31.19
CA GLN A 223 -25.62 -42.22 30.76
C GLN A 223 -24.33 -42.79 31.33
N SER A 224 -24.48 -43.76 32.22
CA SER A 224 -23.37 -44.41 32.92
C SER A 224 -22.53 -45.21 31.92
N ILE A 225 -21.44 -44.62 31.42
CA ILE A 225 -20.46 -45.34 30.64
C ILE A 225 -19.75 -46.36 31.55
N VAL A 226 -19.81 -47.63 31.16
CA VAL A 226 -19.15 -48.76 31.83
C VAL A 226 -18.00 -49.19 30.96
N CYS A 227 -16.82 -49.39 31.54
CA CYS A 227 -15.67 -49.89 30.81
C CYS A 227 -15.81 -51.39 30.54
N GLU A 228 -15.88 -51.79 29.28
CA GLU A 228 -16.04 -53.19 28.84
C GLU A 228 -14.86 -54.10 29.23
N PHE A 229 -13.69 -53.54 29.59
CA PHE A 229 -12.50 -54.31 30.00
C PHE A 229 -12.47 -54.63 31.50
N CYS A 230 -13.05 -53.78 32.35
CA CYS A 230 -12.96 -53.94 33.81
C CYS A 230 -14.30 -53.83 34.55
N ASP A 231 -15.40 -53.65 33.82
CA ASP A 231 -16.79 -53.50 34.27
C ASP A 231 -17.02 -52.40 35.32
N ILE A 232 -16.10 -51.44 35.42
CA ILE A 232 -16.22 -50.28 36.34
C ILE A 232 -16.81 -49.09 35.58
N LYS A 233 -17.77 -48.41 36.22
CA LYS A 233 -18.44 -47.22 35.68
C LYS A 233 -17.53 -45.98 35.76
N GLY A 234 -17.68 -45.06 34.81
CA GLY A 234 -17.07 -43.72 34.88
C GLY A 234 -15.83 -43.50 34.00
N HIS A 235 -15.42 -44.48 33.20
CA HIS A 235 -14.36 -44.30 32.20
C HIS A 235 -14.56 -45.20 30.98
N THR A 236 -13.99 -44.81 29.84
CA THR A 236 -13.99 -45.60 28.60
C THR A 236 -12.83 -46.60 28.57
N GLU A 237 -12.91 -47.60 27.68
CA GLU A 237 -11.86 -48.62 27.54
C GLU A 237 -10.47 -48.05 27.17
N ALA A 238 -10.43 -46.89 26.52
CA ALA A 238 -9.18 -46.17 26.21
C ALA A 238 -8.54 -45.50 27.44
N GLN A 239 -9.34 -45.20 28.46
CA GLN A 239 -8.93 -44.55 29.70
C GLN A 239 -8.77 -45.54 30.87
N CYS A 240 -8.92 -46.85 30.62
CA CYS A 240 -8.83 -47.88 31.63
C CYS A 240 -7.39 -48.12 32.11
N PHE A 241 -7.14 -47.84 33.39
CA PHE A 241 -5.82 -48.02 34.01
C PHE A 241 -5.38 -49.49 34.00
N LYS A 242 -6.28 -50.43 34.35
CA LYS A 242 -5.99 -51.87 34.34
C LYS A 242 -5.61 -52.38 32.94
N ARG A 243 -6.24 -51.85 31.89
CA ARG A 243 -5.92 -52.20 30.49
C ARG A 243 -4.56 -51.68 30.07
N ARG A 244 -4.21 -50.46 30.49
CA ARG A 244 -2.90 -49.87 30.25
C ARG A 244 -1.79 -50.69 30.92
N ASP A 245 -1.98 -51.04 32.18
CA ASP A 245 -1.03 -51.86 32.93
C ASP A 245 -0.86 -53.26 32.34
N ALA A 246 -1.95 -53.90 31.92
CA ALA A 246 -1.91 -55.20 31.24
C ALA A 246 -1.15 -55.13 29.90
N ARG A 247 -1.32 -54.05 29.14
CA ARG A 247 -0.58 -53.84 27.89
C ARG A 247 0.90 -53.59 28.15
N GLU A 248 1.23 -52.83 29.19
CA GLU A 248 2.61 -52.55 29.57
C GLU A 248 3.34 -53.79 30.10
N SER A 249 2.65 -54.65 30.87
CA SER A 249 3.22 -55.89 31.38
C SER A 249 3.51 -56.90 30.26
N ILE A 250 2.64 -57.01 29.24
CA ILE A 250 2.89 -57.82 28.05
C ILE A 250 4.09 -57.29 27.25
N LEU A 251 4.22 -55.97 27.13
CA LEU A 251 5.37 -55.34 26.45
C LEU A 251 6.68 -55.58 27.21
N LYS A 252 6.66 -55.53 28.55
CA LYS A 252 7.83 -55.85 29.40
C LYS A 252 8.22 -57.33 29.27
N GLN A 253 7.28 -58.27 29.36
CA GLN A 253 7.57 -59.70 29.13
C GLN A 253 8.12 -59.99 27.73
N ARG A 254 7.64 -59.30 26.69
CA ARG A 254 8.16 -59.44 25.32
C ARG A 254 9.59 -58.91 25.19
N LYS A 255 9.94 -57.83 25.89
CA LYS A 255 11.31 -57.31 25.93
C LYS A 255 12.25 -58.27 26.65
N GLU A 256 11.86 -58.76 27.82
CA GLU A 256 12.63 -59.75 28.59
C GLU A 256 12.86 -61.06 27.83
N LYS A 257 11.86 -61.54 27.06
CA LYS A 257 12.03 -62.71 26.18
C LYS A 257 12.99 -62.45 25.02
N ARG A 258 13.02 -61.23 24.45
CA ARG A 258 14.00 -60.86 23.40
C ARG A 258 15.41 -60.75 23.97
N GLU A 259 15.56 -60.26 25.20
CA GLU A 259 16.87 -60.16 25.87
C GLU A 259 17.42 -61.54 26.23
N LYS A 260 16.61 -62.42 26.85
CA LYS A 260 16.99 -63.82 27.10
C LYS A 260 17.29 -64.61 25.82
N GLY A 261 16.62 -64.29 24.72
CA GLY A 261 16.90 -64.86 23.40
C GLY A 261 18.25 -64.41 22.83
N LYS A 262 18.64 -63.15 23.05
CA LYS A 262 19.97 -62.63 22.67
C LYS A 262 21.09 -63.20 23.53
N GLU A 263 20.87 -63.40 24.84
CA GLU A 263 21.85 -64.04 25.73
C GLU A 263 22.12 -65.51 25.34
N ARG A 264 21.08 -66.26 24.94
CA ARG A 264 21.24 -67.62 24.41
C ARG A 264 21.95 -67.67 23.06
N ALA A 265 21.77 -66.67 22.19
CA ALA A 265 22.49 -66.56 20.93
C ALA A 265 23.98 -66.23 21.13
N ASN A 266 24.31 -65.38 22.11
CA ASN A 266 25.70 -65.08 22.47
C ASN A 266 26.41 -66.25 23.15
N ALA A 267 25.70 -67.08 23.94
CA ALA A 267 26.27 -68.31 24.50
C ALA A 267 26.61 -69.35 23.42
N ALA A 268 25.81 -69.44 22.35
CA ALA A 268 26.07 -70.33 21.22
C ALA A 268 27.26 -69.88 20.34
N GLN A 269 27.59 -68.57 20.30
CA GLN A 269 28.78 -68.06 19.60
C GLN A 269 30.09 -68.24 20.39
N GLN A 270 30.00 -68.55 21.69
CA GLN A 270 31.18 -68.77 22.54
C GLN A 270 31.71 -70.22 22.45
N GLU A 271 30.93 -71.17 21.91
CA GLU A 271 31.40 -72.54 21.64
C GLU A 271 32.01 -72.75 20.25
N THR A 272 31.88 -71.80 19.32
CA THR A 272 32.41 -71.94 17.94
C THR A 272 33.65 -71.11 17.63
N SER A 273 34.32 -70.54 18.63
CA SER A 273 35.46 -69.63 18.43
C SER A 273 36.72 -70.08 19.20
N ALA A 274 37.11 -71.35 19.02
CA ALA A 274 38.48 -71.81 19.29
C ALA A 274 39.12 -72.29 18.00
N SER A 275 39.49 -71.33 17.12
CA SER A 275 40.60 -71.42 16.16
C SER A 275 40.65 -70.14 15.30
N ALA A 276 41.70 -69.35 15.49
CA ALA A 276 42.09 -68.21 14.65
C ALA A 276 42.50 -68.69 13.23
N SER A 277 42.54 -67.89 12.16
CA SER A 277 43.32 -66.66 12.01
C SER A 277 43.10 -65.93 10.66
N ALA A 278 43.38 -64.62 10.69
CA ALA A 278 44.06 -63.77 9.68
C ALA A 278 43.30 -63.08 8.52
N SER A 279 43.42 -61.73 8.53
CA SER A 279 43.92 -60.83 7.46
C SER A 279 42.99 -59.71 6.91
N VAL A 280 43.39 -58.45 7.21
CA VAL A 280 43.65 -57.25 6.34
C VAL A 280 42.52 -56.49 5.58
N GLN A 281 42.40 -55.19 5.96
CA GLN A 281 42.12 -53.90 5.27
C GLN A 281 40.97 -53.71 4.25
N SER A 282 40.20 -52.61 4.42
CA SER A 282 40.31 -51.35 3.63
C SER A 282 39.18 -50.35 3.97
N ALA A 283 39.49 -49.05 3.97
CA ALA A 283 38.56 -47.93 4.16
C ALA A 283 38.65 -46.97 2.97
N GLU A 284 37.52 -46.49 2.45
CA GLU A 284 37.44 -45.48 1.38
C GLU A 284 36.48 -44.33 1.75
N PHE A 285 36.89 -43.11 1.40
CA PHE A 285 36.22 -41.82 1.56
C PHE A 285 36.25 -41.10 0.19
N ALA A 286 35.15 -40.48 -0.24
CA ALA A 286 35.09 -39.74 -1.51
C ALA A 286 34.43 -38.36 -1.33
N GLY A 287 35.06 -37.34 -1.94
CA GLY A 287 34.73 -35.92 -1.80
C GLY A 287 34.14 -35.25 -3.06
N ASN A 288 33.70 -34.02 -2.78
CA ASN A 288 33.20 -32.86 -3.53
C ASN A 288 33.64 -32.59 -5.00
N ALA A 289 32.78 -31.96 -5.81
CA ALA A 289 33.13 -31.22 -7.03
C ALA A 289 32.17 -30.04 -7.32
N SER A 290 32.73 -28.91 -7.78
CA SER A 290 32.15 -27.56 -7.90
C SER A 290 31.80 -27.11 -9.32
N THR A 291 30.86 -26.14 -9.40
CA THR A 291 30.70 -24.93 -10.27
C THR A 291 31.09 -24.93 -11.76
N HIS A 292 30.17 -24.47 -12.63
CA HIS A 292 30.45 -24.13 -14.04
C HIS A 292 30.11 -22.65 -14.36
N ASP A 293 31.06 -21.98 -14.99
CA ASP A 293 31.03 -20.61 -15.56
C ASP A 293 30.32 -20.54 -16.92
N TYR A 294 29.64 -19.42 -17.18
CA TYR A 294 28.94 -19.11 -18.43
C TYR A 294 29.72 -18.11 -19.30
N THR A 295 30.37 -18.58 -20.37
CA THR A 295 30.75 -17.74 -21.53
C THR A 295 31.01 -18.62 -22.78
N ASN A 296 29.96 -19.04 -23.51
CA ASN A 296 30.06 -19.31 -24.96
C ASN A 296 28.64 -19.38 -25.61
N PRO A 297 28.36 -18.72 -26.76
CA PRO A 297 27.00 -18.48 -27.26
C PRO A 297 26.57 -19.41 -28.41
N HIS A 298 26.79 -20.72 -28.30
CA HIS A 298 26.22 -21.69 -29.26
C HIS A 298 25.85 -23.00 -28.55
N SER A 299 24.63 -23.06 -28.03
CA SER A 299 23.96 -24.33 -27.70
C SER A 299 22.56 -24.33 -28.34
N PRO A 300 22.22 -25.36 -29.12
CA PRO A 300 20.95 -25.42 -29.85
C PRO A 300 19.83 -25.88 -28.91
N LEU A 301 19.02 -24.92 -28.45
CA LEU A 301 17.71 -25.19 -27.87
C LEU A 301 16.65 -25.04 -28.96
N LEU A 302 16.06 -26.15 -29.41
CA LEU A 302 14.78 -26.18 -30.13
C LEU A 302 14.17 -27.59 -30.06
N SER A 303 13.25 -27.77 -29.11
CA SER A 303 12.09 -28.68 -29.16
C SER A 303 11.23 -28.34 -27.94
N ASP A 304 10.25 -27.46 -28.12
CA ASP A 304 8.87 -27.78 -28.51
C ASP A 304 8.08 -28.32 -27.31
N ALA A 305 7.36 -27.41 -26.66
CA ALA A 305 6.32 -27.71 -25.68
C ALA A 305 5.06 -26.96 -26.12
N GLY A 306 4.46 -27.46 -27.20
CA GLY A 306 3.14 -27.08 -27.68
C GLY A 306 2.06 -27.38 -26.64
N SER A 307 1.12 -26.46 -26.54
CA SER A 307 0.00 -26.42 -25.60
C SER A 307 -1.15 -27.31 -26.07
N ASP A 308 -1.59 -28.26 -25.25
CA ASP A 308 -2.87 -28.97 -25.46
C ASP A 308 -3.88 -28.54 -24.40
N TRP A 309 -4.81 -27.68 -24.82
CA TRP A 309 -6.03 -27.32 -24.10
C TRP A 309 -7.21 -27.96 -24.85
N ILE A 310 -8.05 -28.73 -24.17
CA ILE A 310 -9.30 -29.27 -24.73
C ILE A 310 -10.45 -28.51 -24.09
N VAL A 311 -11.29 -27.87 -24.92
CA VAL A 311 -12.59 -27.33 -24.53
C VAL A 311 -13.69 -28.30 -24.94
N ASP A 312 -14.48 -28.69 -23.94
CA ASP A 312 -15.75 -29.37 -24.07
C ASP A 312 -16.85 -28.34 -24.32
N THR A 313 -17.65 -28.52 -25.38
CA THR A 313 -18.85 -27.74 -25.65
C THR A 313 -20.03 -28.71 -25.74
N GLY A 314 -20.73 -28.85 -24.61
CA GLY A 314 -22.01 -29.55 -24.54
C GLY A 314 -23.13 -28.70 -25.14
N ALA A 315 -23.79 -29.28 -26.14
CA ALA A 315 -25.14 -28.95 -26.58
C ALA A 315 -26.07 -30.12 -26.20
#